data_AF-D2QNA5-F1
#
_entry.id   AF-D2QNA5-F1
#
_cell.length_a   1.000
_cell.length_b   1.000
_cell.length_c   1.000
_cell.angle_alpha   90.00
_cell.angle_beta   90.00
_cell.angle_gamma   90.00
#
_symmetry.space_group_name_H-M   'P 1'
#
loop_
_entity.id
_entity.type
_entity.pdbx_description
1 polymer ?
#
loop_
_entity_poly.entity_id
_entity_poly.type
_entity_poly.pdbx_seq_one_letter_code
_entity_poly.pdbx_strand_id
1 'polypeptide(L)'
;MENRQITFDQLPTFVVELGRKVDELTALLRSQNERSHTIPDRWFSIEELSEYLPGHPAVTTLYGKVQRREIPFSRKGKRLAFRQSDIDYWLQSGRVKTNSELDILANQHIANKSKGGRRAA
;
A
#
# COMPACT_ATOMS: atom_id res chain seq x y z
N MET A 1 -16.39 27.70 1.00
CA MET A 1 -15.43 27.74 2.12
C MET A 1 -15.45 29.14 2.67
N GLU A 2 -15.69 29.28 3.97
CA GLU A 2 -15.87 30.57 4.63
C GLU A 2 -14.50 31.26 4.72
N ASN A 3 -14.32 32.33 3.95
CA ASN A 3 -13.08 33.10 3.92
C ASN A 3 -13.08 34.07 5.10
N ARG A 4 -12.76 33.56 6.30
CA ARG A 4 -12.56 34.40 7.49
C ARG A 4 -11.38 35.33 7.23
N GLN A 5 -11.64 36.63 7.08
CA GLN A 5 -10.58 37.62 7.03
C GLN A 5 -9.88 37.65 8.41
N ILE A 6 -8.64 37.18 8.44
CA ILE A 6 -7.78 37.23 9.62
C ILE A 6 -7.11 38.60 9.65
N THR A 7 -7.23 39.32 10.76
CA THR A 7 -6.50 40.59 10.94
C THR A 7 -5.08 40.34 11.43
N PHE A 8 -4.18 41.30 11.20
CA PHE A 8 -2.77 41.15 11.56
C PHE A 8 -2.55 40.86 13.06
N ASP A 9 -3.34 41.49 13.94
CA ASP A 9 -3.28 41.29 15.39
C ASP A 9 -3.70 39.88 15.83
N GLN A 10 -4.44 39.14 14.98
CA GLN A 10 -4.90 37.78 15.25
C GLN A 10 -3.89 36.72 14.76
N LEU A 11 -2.83 37.11 14.04
CA LEU A 11 -1.82 36.19 13.52
C LEU A 11 -1.10 35.38 14.61
N PRO A 12 -0.64 35.96 15.73
CA PRO A 12 0.07 35.19 16.75
C PRO A 12 -0.80 34.03 17.29
N THR A 13 -2.07 34.30 17.57
CA THR A 13 -3.03 33.30 18.06
C THR A 13 -3.27 32.21 17.01
N PHE A 14 -3.47 32.59 15.75
CA PHE A 14 -3.69 31.63 14.66
C PHE A 14 -2.48 30.72 14.42
N VAL A 15 -1.26 31.25 14.52
CA VAL A 15 -0.04 30.46 14.35
C VAL A 15 0.13 29.44 15.48
N VAL A 16 -0.22 29.82 16.72
CA VAL A 16 -0.22 28.87 17.86
C VAL A 16 -1.26 27.77 17.65
N GLU A 17 -2.47 28.11 17.24
CA GLU A 17 -3.50 27.12 16.93
C GLU A 17 -3.10 26.20 15.78
N LEU A 18 -2.44 26.73 14.76
CA LEU A 18 -1.93 25.96 13.64
C LEU A 18 -0.83 24.99 14.09
N GLY A 19 0.11 25.46 14.90
CA GLY A 19 1.15 24.61 15.50
C GLY A 19 0.54 23.44 16.27
N ARG A 20 -0.45 23.72 17.11
CA ARG A 20 -1.18 22.69 17.87
C ARG A 20 -1.84 21.65 16.97
N LYS A 21 -2.50 22.09 15.88
CA LYS A 21 -3.13 21.20 14.90
C LYS A 21 -2.09 20.37 14.13
N VAL A 22 -0.94 20.96 13.80
CA VAL A 22 0.16 20.25 13.15
C VAL A 22 0.74 19.18 14.08
N ASP A 23 0.90 19.47 15.37
CA ASP A 23 1.35 18.49 16.36
C ASP A 23 0.34 17.34 16.53
N GLU A 24 -0.96 17.65 16.61
CA GLU A 24 -2.04 16.65 16.65
C GLU A 24 -2.02 15.74 15.41
N LEU A 25 -1.91 16.33 14.21
CA LEU A 25 -1.78 15.56 12.97
C LEU A 25 -0.52 14.69 12.96
N THR A 26 0.60 15.23 13.44
CA THR A 26 1.87 14.48 13.52
C THR A 26 1.76 13.30 14.48
N ALA A 27 1.12 13.48 15.64
CA ALA A 27 0.87 12.42 16.60
C ALA A 27 -0.07 11.35 16.05
N LEU A 28 -1.16 11.76 15.36
CA LEU A 28 -2.08 10.84 14.71
C LEU A 28 -1.38 9.98 13.64
N LEU A 29 -0.57 10.61 12.78
CA LEU A 29 0.19 9.89 11.74
C LEU A 29 1.18 8.88 12.33
N ARG A 30 1.90 9.23 13.41
CA ARG A 30 2.79 8.29 14.12
C ARG A 30 2.00 7.09 14.65
N SER A 31 0.89 7.35 15.34
CA SER A 31 0.05 6.28 15.90
C SER A 31 -0.60 5.40 14.83
N GLN A 32 -0.91 5.94 13.65
CA GLN A 32 -1.46 5.19 12.53
C GLN A 32 -0.38 4.32 11.89
N ASN A 33 0.84 4.83 11.76
CA ASN A 33 1.98 4.07 11.26
C ASN A 33 2.34 2.92 12.22
N GLU A 34 2.22 3.09 13.52
CA GLU A 34 2.39 1.99 14.49
C GLU A 34 1.28 0.94 14.38
N ARG A 35 0.02 1.37 14.15
CA ARG A 35 -1.12 0.46 13.95
C ARG A 35 -1.09 -0.31 12.63
N SER A 36 -0.44 0.21 11.59
CA SER A 36 -0.30 -0.49 10.29
C SER A 36 0.77 -1.59 10.28
N HIS A 37 1.51 -1.79 11.39
CA HIS A 37 2.60 -2.78 11.47
C HIS A 37 2.34 -3.95 12.44
N THR A 38 1.10 -4.18 12.88
CA THR A 38 0.85 -5.15 13.97
C THR A 38 0.53 -6.58 13.52
N ILE A 39 0.60 -6.92 12.24
CA ILE A 39 0.68 -8.34 11.86
C ILE A 39 2.17 -8.68 11.89
N PRO A 40 2.68 -9.36 12.94
CA PRO A 40 4.05 -9.85 12.89
C PRO A 40 4.19 -10.68 11.63
N ASP A 41 5.24 -10.41 10.87
CA ASP A 41 5.44 -11.00 9.55
C ASP A 41 5.62 -12.51 9.67
N ARG A 42 4.51 -13.21 9.60
CA ARG A 42 4.43 -14.64 9.83
C ARG A 42 4.96 -15.36 8.61
N TRP A 43 5.66 -16.44 8.87
CA TRP A 43 6.06 -17.38 7.84
C TRP A 43 5.08 -18.55 7.85
N PHE A 44 4.62 -18.93 6.66
CA PHE A 44 3.79 -20.10 6.43
C PHE A 44 4.61 -21.26 5.88
N SER A 45 4.29 -22.46 6.33
CA SER A 45 4.57 -23.69 5.59
C SER A 45 3.67 -23.81 4.36
N ILE A 46 3.87 -24.82 3.53
CA ILE A 46 3.00 -25.04 2.37
C ILE A 46 1.58 -25.47 2.79
N GLU A 47 1.46 -26.18 3.91
CA GLU A 47 0.18 -26.57 4.50
C GLU A 47 -0.55 -25.35 5.07
N GLU A 48 0.14 -24.50 5.83
CA GLU A 48 -0.45 -23.25 6.34
C GLU A 48 -0.86 -22.30 5.21
N LEU A 49 -0.09 -22.26 4.11
CA LEU A 49 -0.43 -21.48 2.93
C LEU A 49 -1.70 -22.00 2.24
N SER A 50 -1.90 -23.32 2.20
CA SER A 50 -3.13 -23.93 1.71
C SER A 50 -4.35 -23.41 2.47
N GLU A 51 -4.25 -23.33 3.79
CA GLU A 51 -5.36 -22.81 4.62
C GLU A 51 -5.51 -21.29 4.55
N TYR A 52 -4.42 -20.58 4.29
CA TYR A 52 -4.42 -19.12 4.21
C TYR A 52 -5.06 -18.61 2.91
N LEU A 53 -4.84 -19.31 1.79
CA LEU A 53 -5.27 -18.83 0.49
C LEU A 53 -6.79 -18.99 0.28
N PRO A 54 -7.45 -18.01 -0.35
CA PRO A 54 -8.86 -18.13 -0.72
C PRO A 54 -9.11 -19.38 -1.57
N GLY A 55 -10.10 -20.18 -1.18
CA GLY A 55 -10.47 -21.41 -1.89
C GLY A 55 -9.67 -22.65 -1.51
N HIS A 56 -8.79 -22.56 -0.50
CA HIS A 56 -8.07 -23.70 0.10
C HIS A 56 -7.45 -24.68 -0.92
N PRO A 57 -6.59 -24.21 -1.83
CA PRO A 57 -6.04 -25.05 -2.90
C PRO A 57 -5.15 -26.15 -2.33
N ALA A 58 -5.33 -27.39 -2.81
CA ALA A 58 -4.53 -28.53 -2.37
C ALA A 58 -3.02 -28.27 -2.45
N VAL A 59 -2.26 -28.80 -1.48
CA VAL A 59 -0.80 -28.68 -1.39
C VAL A 59 -0.08 -29.10 -2.68
N THR A 60 -0.59 -30.12 -3.38
CA THR A 60 -0.07 -30.56 -4.69
C THR A 60 -0.16 -29.47 -5.75
N THR A 61 -1.30 -28.75 -5.80
CA THR A 61 -1.51 -27.60 -6.68
C THR A 61 -0.54 -26.48 -6.33
N LEU A 62 -0.31 -26.21 -5.03
CA LEU A 62 0.64 -25.20 -4.57
C LEU A 62 2.07 -25.53 -4.97
N TYR A 63 2.50 -26.79 -4.87
CA TYR A 63 3.81 -27.20 -5.40
C TYR A 63 3.93 -26.91 -6.90
N GLY A 64 2.88 -27.17 -7.69
CA GLY A 64 2.85 -26.81 -9.11
C GLY A 64 2.98 -25.30 -9.35
N LYS A 65 2.32 -24.48 -8.53
CA LYS A 65 2.44 -23.01 -8.59
C LYS A 65 3.84 -22.52 -8.24
N VAL A 66 4.46 -23.10 -7.22
CA VAL A 66 5.84 -22.80 -6.81
C VAL A 66 6.81 -23.15 -7.95
N GLN A 67 6.66 -24.33 -8.56
CA GLN A 67 7.50 -24.75 -9.68
C GLN A 67 7.42 -23.79 -10.87
N ARG A 68 6.21 -23.32 -11.20
CA ARG A 68 5.98 -22.33 -12.28
C ARG A 68 6.26 -20.88 -11.86
N ARG A 69 6.70 -20.65 -10.62
CA ARG A 69 6.97 -19.31 -10.05
C ARG A 69 5.76 -18.37 -10.11
N GLU A 70 4.55 -18.92 -10.02
CA GLU A 70 3.30 -18.15 -10.00
C GLU A 70 3.02 -17.52 -8.62
N ILE A 71 3.62 -18.07 -7.57
CA ILE A 71 3.44 -17.65 -6.18
C ILE A 71 4.80 -17.27 -5.57
N PRO A 72 4.92 -16.16 -4.81
CA PRO A 72 6.16 -15.80 -4.13
C PRO A 72 6.53 -16.85 -3.08
N PHE A 73 7.80 -17.22 -3.03
CA PHE A 73 8.29 -18.16 -2.01
C PHE A 73 9.75 -17.87 -1.67
N SER A 74 10.13 -18.20 -0.44
CA SER A 74 11.52 -18.22 0.02
C SER A 74 11.98 -19.66 0.19
N ARG A 75 13.24 -19.91 -0.18
CA ARG A 75 13.86 -21.22 0.03
C ARG A 75 14.82 -21.15 1.20
N LYS A 76 14.51 -21.87 2.29
CA LYS A 76 15.45 -22.14 3.39
C LYS A 76 15.92 -23.59 3.27
N GLY A 77 17.05 -23.78 2.59
CA GLY A 77 17.61 -25.11 2.33
C GLY A 77 16.68 -26.00 1.48
N LYS A 78 16.19 -27.09 2.08
CA LYS A 78 15.25 -28.04 1.43
C LYS A 78 13.77 -27.70 1.67
N ARG A 79 13.46 -26.68 2.48
CA ARG A 79 12.07 -26.31 2.82
C ARG A 79 11.66 -25.04 2.10
N LEU A 80 10.40 -25.01 1.67
CA LEU A 80 9.72 -23.80 1.20
C LEU A 80 9.15 -23.06 2.40
N ALA A 81 9.24 -21.74 2.38
CA ALA A 81 8.65 -20.86 3.37
C ALA A 81 8.01 -19.67 2.64
N PHE A 82 6.86 -19.25 3.12
CA PHE A 82 6.07 -18.20 2.48
C PHE A 82 5.88 -17.06 3.47
N ARG A 83 6.33 -15.87 3.13
CA ARG A 83 6.18 -14.70 4.00
C ARG A 83 4.79 -14.14 3.80
N GLN A 84 4.04 -13.93 4.88
CA GLN A 84 2.65 -13.48 4.80
C GLN A 84 2.53 -12.17 4.00
N SER A 85 3.39 -11.19 4.27
CA SER A 85 3.40 -9.91 3.55
C SER A 85 3.62 -10.06 2.04
N ASP A 86 4.48 -10.98 1.60
CA ASP A 86 4.71 -11.24 0.18
C ASP A 86 3.48 -11.86 -0.49
N ILE A 87 2.78 -12.76 0.21
CA ILE A 87 1.55 -13.39 -0.28
C ILE A 87 0.41 -12.38 -0.36
N ASP A 88 0.26 -11.50 0.65
CA ASP A 88 -0.77 -10.47 0.66
C ASP A 88 -0.57 -9.47 -0.47
N TYR A 89 0.68 -9.02 -0.68
CA TYR A 89 1.02 -8.17 -1.79
C TYR A 89 0.75 -8.85 -3.14
N TRP A 90 1.09 -10.14 -3.26
CA TRP A 90 0.81 -10.90 -4.47
C TRP A 90 -0.69 -11.03 -4.75
N LEU A 91 -1.50 -11.33 -3.75
CA LEU A 91 -2.97 -11.36 -3.86
C LEU A 91 -3.52 -9.99 -4.31
N GLN A 92 -2.99 -8.91 -3.74
CA GLN A 92 -3.38 -7.55 -4.12
C GLN A 92 -2.94 -7.19 -5.55
N SER A 93 -1.78 -7.69 -6.00
CA SER A 93 -1.26 -7.45 -7.35
C SER A 93 -2.10 -8.13 -8.44
N GLY A 94 -2.72 -9.28 -8.12
CA GLY A 94 -3.63 -9.99 -9.01
C GLY A 94 -5.01 -9.33 -9.16
N ARG A 95 -5.29 -8.25 -8.42
CA ARG A 95 -6.56 -7.53 -8.50
C ARG A 95 -6.73 -6.85 -9.86
N VAL A 96 -7.87 -7.11 -10.49
CA VAL A 96 -8.31 -6.38 -11.68
C VAL A 96 -8.71 -4.96 -11.25
N LYS A 97 -8.12 -3.95 -11.91
CA LYS A 97 -8.42 -2.54 -11.63
C LYS A 97 -9.86 -2.22 -12.03
N THR A 98 -10.52 -1.36 -11.27
CA THR A 98 -11.87 -0.88 -11.64
C THR A 98 -11.78 0.14 -12.78
N ASN A 99 -12.90 0.38 -13.47
CA ASN A 99 -12.97 1.41 -14.52
C ASN A 99 -12.54 2.79 -14.00
N SER A 100 -12.96 3.16 -12.79
CA SER A 100 -12.55 4.42 -12.16
C SER A 100 -11.05 4.51 -11.92
N GLU A 101 -10.41 3.42 -11.48
CA GLU A 101 -8.96 3.36 -11.29
C GLU A 101 -8.22 3.48 -12.62
N LEU A 102 -8.75 2.84 -13.68
CA LEU A 102 -8.21 2.96 -15.04
C LEU A 102 -8.33 4.38 -15.58
N ASP A 103 -9.48 5.04 -15.39
CA ASP A 103 -9.70 6.43 -15.81
C ASP A 103 -8.74 7.40 -15.11
N ILE A 104 -8.53 7.22 -13.80
CA ILE A 104 -7.56 8.01 -13.04
C ILE A 104 -6.14 7.80 -13.59
N LEU A 105 -5.72 6.55 -13.83
CA LEU A 105 -4.40 6.25 -14.38
C LEU A 105 -4.21 6.82 -15.79
N ALA A 106 -5.24 6.76 -16.64
CA ALA A 106 -5.23 7.35 -17.97
C ALA A 106 -5.06 8.87 -17.90
N ASN A 107 -5.84 9.54 -17.04
CA ASN A 107 -5.75 10.98 -16.81
C ASN A 107 -4.37 11.40 -16.28
N GLN A 108 -3.81 10.65 -15.32
CA GLN A 108 -2.46 10.87 -14.80
C GLN A 108 -1.39 10.72 -15.89
N HIS A 109 -1.50 9.70 -16.73
CA HIS A 109 -0.56 9.46 -17.81
C HIS A 109 -0.57 10.59 -18.86
N ILE A 110 -1.76 11.07 -19.25
CA ILE A 110 -1.92 12.22 -20.15
C ILE A 110 -1.30 13.48 -19.53
N ALA A 111 -1.59 13.75 -18.24
CA ALA A 111 -1.05 14.90 -17.53
C ALA A 111 0.49 14.90 -17.49
N ASN A 112 1.12 13.75 -17.22
CA ASN A 112 2.57 13.62 -17.19
C ASN A 112 3.22 13.77 -18.58
N LYS A 113 2.58 13.27 -19.65
CA LYS A 113 3.12 13.40 -21.02
C LYS A 113 3.16 14.86 -21.51
N SER A 114 2.22 15.70 -21.06
CA SER A 114 2.18 17.14 -21.38
C SER A 114 3.36 17.95 -20.81
N LYS A 115 4.04 17.44 -19.77
CA LYS A 115 5.18 18.10 -19.13
C LYS A 115 6.53 17.78 -19.77
N GLY A 116 6.64 16.67 -20.50
CA GLY A 116 7.87 16.24 -21.19
C GLY A 116 8.02 16.77 -22.63
N GLY A 117 6.95 17.28 -23.25
CA GLY A 117 6.93 17.73 -24.65
C GLY A 117 7.24 19.22 -24.88
N ARG A 118 7.49 20.01 -23.82
CA ARG A 118 7.91 21.42 -23.93
C ARG A 118 9.42 21.54 -23.76
N ARG A 119 10.20 20.92 -24.64
CA ARG A 119 11.61 21.27 -24.87
C ARG A 119 11.85 21.29 -26.38
N ALA A 120 12.31 22.45 -26.85
CA ALA A 120 12.73 22.80 -28.22
C ALA A 120 11.63 23.11 -29.24
N ALA A 121 11.27 24.39 -29.35
CA ALA A 121 11.60 25.24 -30.51
C ALA A 121 11.48 26.71 -30.07
#